data_AF-A0A1L8R4L3-F1
#
_entry.id   AF-A0A1L8R4L3-F1
#
_cell.length_a   1.000
_cell.length_b   1.000
_cell.length_c   1.000
_cell.angle_alpha   90.00
_cell.angle_beta   90.00
_cell.angle_gamma   90.00
#
_symmetry.space_group_name_H-M   'P 1'
#
loop_
_entity.id
_entity.type
_entity.pdbx_description
1 polymer ?
#
loop_
_entity_poly.entity_id
_entity_poly.type
_entity_poly.pdbx_seq_one_letter_code
_entity_poly.pdbx_strand_id
1 'polypeptide(L)'
;MVLAQVKELKQSQELLKKLVERIENPTQDLSITTLQHDLLDYIESLSVVTDYVNIEIGPPELKTYPINAVLKQQAQLLQAILAQLNSPAEQSDAAEQFKVTEGAIRRMYESLKGIVELNRTLQKESNISVDLATKTPLHEKENTTEKAGFFKRLFKR
;
A
#
# COMPACT_ATOMS: atom_id res chain seq x y z
N MET A 1 -18.08 11.56 0.17
CA MET A 1 -17.73 12.26 1.42
C MET A 1 -16.30 11.91 1.74
N VAL A 2 -15.39 12.88 1.62
CA VAL A 2 -13.93 12.67 1.65
C VAL A 2 -13.48 11.93 2.91
N LEU A 3 -14.12 12.21 4.05
CA LEU A 3 -13.88 11.52 5.32
C LEU A 3 -14.04 10.00 5.24
N ALA A 4 -14.99 9.48 4.47
CA ALA A 4 -15.18 8.03 4.35
C ALA A 4 -13.97 7.37 3.65
N GLN A 5 -13.50 7.95 2.54
CA GLN A 5 -12.31 7.43 1.86
C GLN A 5 -11.05 7.58 2.71
N VAL A 6 -10.93 8.66 3.49
CA VAL A 6 -9.79 8.84 4.39
C VAL A 6 -9.79 7.81 5.53
N LYS A 7 -10.97 7.43 6.05
CA LYS A 7 -11.07 6.35 7.03
C LYS A 7 -10.65 5.00 6.45
N GLU A 8 -11.12 4.66 5.26
CA GLU A 8 -10.70 3.43 4.56
C GLU A 8 -9.20 3.45 4.25
N LEU A 9 -8.64 4.61 3.88
CA LEU A 9 -7.21 4.78 3.66
C LEU A 9 -6.41 4.58 4.96
N LYS A 10 -6.86 5.12 6.09
CA LYS A 10 -6.25 4.90 7.41
C LYS A 10 -6.25 3.43 7.80
N GLN A 11 -7.35 2.70 7.56
CA GLN A 11 -7.40 1.26 7.79
C GLN A 11 -6.39 0.51 6.91
N SER A 12 -6.32 0.85 5.63
CA SER A 12 -5.38 0.24 4.70
C SER A 12 -3.91 0.59 5.01
N GLN A 13 -3.62 1.80 5.48
CA GLN A 13 -2.29 2.25 5.93
C GLN A 13 -1.80 1.36 7.09
N GLU A 14 -2.68 1.11 8.06
CA GLU A 14 -2.36 0.36 9.27
C GLU A 14 -2.27 -1.14 9.00
N LEU A 15 -3.05 -1.65 8.04
CA LEU A 15 -2.83 -2.98 7.47
C LEU A 15 -1.44 -3.07 6.83
N LEU A 16 -1.08 -2.14 5.93
CA LEU A 16 0.22 -2.16 5.25
C LEU A 16 1.38 -2.11 6.25
N LYS A 17 1.28 -1.27 7.29
CA LYS A 17 2.26 -1.21 8.37
C LYS A 17 2.49 -2.58 9.03
N LYS A 18 1.41 -3.27 9.41
CA LYS A 18 1.49 -4.63 9.97
C LYS A 18 2.09 -5.64 9.00
N LEU A 19 1.83 -5.49 7.69
CA LEU A 19 2.42 -6.37 6.68
C LEU A 19 3.93 -6.13 6.54
N VAL A 20 4.38 -4.87 6.53
CA VAL A 20 5.81 -4.51 6.43
C VAL A 20 6.61 -5.05 7.60
N GLU A 21 6.08 -4.96 8.83
CA GLU A 21 6.67 -5.55 10.04
C GLU A 21 6.84 -7.08 9.96
N ARG A 22 6.15 -7.73 9.02
CA ARG A 22 6.16 -9.19 8.79
C ARG A 22 6.87 -9.60 7.50
N ILE A 23 7.41 -8.66 6.72
CA ILE A 23 8.27 -8.99 5.59
C ILE A 23 9.57 -9.59 6.16
N GLU A 24 9.85 -10.85 5.83
CA GLU A 24 11.07 -11.52 6.28
C GLU A 24 12.23 -11.19 5.33
N ASN A 25 13.42 -10.97 5.91
CA ASN A 25 14.66 -10.80 5.15
C ASN A 25 15.79 -11.67 5.73
N PRO A 26 15.65 -13.02 5.72
CA PRO A 26 16.58 -13.93 6.38
C PRO A 26 17.98 -13.90 5.75
N THR A 27 18.06 -13.55 4.46
CA THR A 27 19.30 -13.47 3.70
C THR A 27 19.96 -12.10 3.74
N GLN A 28 19.37 -11.13 4.45
CA GLN A 28 19.82 -9.73 4.47
C GLN A 28 19.95 -9.14 3.05
N ASP A 29 19.02 -9.52 2.16
CA ASP A 29 18.94 -8.98 0.82
C ASP A 29 18.68 -7.47 0.89
N LEU A 30 19.59 -6.68 0.30
CA LEU A 30 19.48 -5.23 0.28
C LEU A 30 18.21 -4.76 -0.43
N SER A 31 17.73 -5.47 -1.45
CA SER A 31 16.51 -5.11 -2.17
C SER A 31 15.27 -5.22 -1.29
N ILE A 32 15.20 -6.23 -0.43
CA ILE A 32 14.09 -6.40 0.53
C ILE A 32 14.15 -5.31 1.61
N THR A 33 15.35 -5.00 2.12
CA THR A 33 15.54 -3.91 3.09
C THR A 33 15.16 -2.55 2.51
N THR A 34 15.58 -2.26 1.27
CA THR A 34 15.20 -1.03 0.56
C THR A 34 13.69 -0.95 0.39
N LEU A 35 13.05 -2.03 -0.09
CA LEU A 35 11.60 -2.07 -0.22
C LEU A 35 10.87 -1.86 1.11
N GLN A 36 11.35 -2.45 2.22
CA GLN A 36 10.79 -2.22 3.55
C GLN A 36 10.85 -0.73 3.94
N HIS A 37 11.98 -0.07 3.72
CA HIS A 37 12.11 1.36 3.99
C HIS A 37 11.21 2.21 3.08
N ASP A 38 11.18 1.93 1.78
CA ASP A 38 10.33 2.66 0.83
C ASP A 38 8.84 2.52 1.17
N LEU A 39 8.42 1.32 1.63
CA LEU A 39 7.06 1.09 2.11
C LEU A 39 6.78 1.85 3.41
N LEU A 40 7.73 1.94 4.35
CA LEU A 40 7.58 2.72 5.58
C LEU A 40 7.49 4.23 5.30
N ASP A 41 8.34 4.75 4.41
CA ASP A 41 8.30 6.15 3.99
C ASP A 41 6.98 6.48 3.31
N TYR A 42 6.46 5.57 2.48
CA TYR A 42 5.14 5.71 1.90
C TYR A 42 4.02 5.65 2.95
N ILE A 43 4.07 4.71 3.91
CA ILE A 43 3.11 4.63 5.02
C ILE A 43 3.09 5.95 5.79
N GLU A 44 4.26 6.51 6.11
CA GLU A 44 4.38 7.79 6.80
C GLU A 44 3.80 8.92 5.95
N SER A 45 4.05 8.94 4.64
CA SER A 45 3.51 9.97 3.75
C SER A 45 1.97 10.04 3.75
N LEU A 46 1.29 8.90 3.99
CA LEU A 46 -0.18 8.87 4.08
C LEU A 46 -0.73 9.66 5.29
N SER A 47 0.08 9.89 6.33
CA SER A 47 -0.30 10.65 7.54
C SER A 47 -0.81 12.06 7.20
N VAL A 48 -0.35 12.63 6.08
CA VAL A 48 -0.76 13.96 5.58
C VAL A 48 -2.26 14.13 5.45
N VAL A 49 -3.00 13.04 5.26
CA VAL A 49 -4.47 13.06 5.19
C VAL A 49 -5.10 12.18 6.26
N THR A 50 -4.46 11.09 6.66
CA THR A 50 -5.07 10.12 7.55
C THR A 50 -5.05 10.53 9.03
N ASP A 51 -4.21 11.47 9.44
CA ASP A 51 -4.15 11.92 10.83
C ASP A 51 -5.35 12.77 11.25
N TYR A 52 -6.13 13.25 10.28
CA TYR A 52 -7.36 14.00 10.53
C TYR A 52 -8.57 13.11 10.84
N VAL A 53 -8.42 11.79 10.79
CA VAL A 53 -9.48 10.85 11.18
C VAL A 53 -9.03 10.01 12.37
N ASN A 54 -9.88 9.96 13.40
CA ASN A 54 -9.69 9.04 14.51
C ASN A 54 -10.69 7.90 14.36
N ILE A 55 -10.20 6.69 14.13
CA ILE A 55 -10.99 5.48 13.98
C ILE A 55 -10.41 4.36 14.82
N GLU A 56 -11.27 3.50 15.33
CA GLU A 56 -10.85 2.24 15.93
C GLU A 56 -10.48 1.25 14.82
N ILE A 57 -9.28 0.69 14.91
CA ILE A 57 -8.75 -0.24 13.92
C ILE A 57 -8.79 -1.64 14.52
N GLY A 58 -9.73 -2.44 14.02
CA GLY A 58 -9.84 -3.84 14.38
C GLY A 58 -8.60 -4.65 13.99
N PRO A 59 -8.45 -5.87 14.55
CA PRO A 59 -7.43 -6.79 14.09
C PRO A 59 -7.63 -7.09 12.59
N PRO A 60 -6.55 -7.18 11.80
CA PRO A 60 -6.67 -7.58 10.40
C PRO A 60 -7.15 -9.02 10.32
N GLU A 61 -7.79 -9.37 9.20
CA GLU A 61 -8.14 -10.76 8.93
C GLU A 61 -6.87 -11.61 8.82
N LEU A 62 -6.92 -12.82 9.37
CA LEU A 62 -5.80 -13.75 9.33
C LEU A 62 -5.78 -14.46 7.96
N LYS A 63 -5.08 -13.87 7.00
CA LYS A 63 -4.89 -14.40 5.64
C LYS A 63 -3.59 -13.91 5.01
N THR A 64 -3.29 -14.43 3.83
CA THR A 64 -2.23 -13.93 2.96
C THR A 64 -2.67 -12.66 2.22
N TYR A 65 -1.83 -11.63 2.29
CA TYR A 65 -2.04 -10.36 1.60
C TYR A 65 -0.92 -10.12 0.58
N PRO A 66 -1.25 -9.96 -0.71
CA PRO A 66 -0.30 -9.42 -1.68
C PRO A 66 -0.12 -7.92 -1.39
N ILE A 67 1.13 -7.47 -1.15
CA ILE A 67 1.41 -6.05 -0.92
C ILE A 67 0.89 -5.19 -2.09
N ASN A 68 1.06 -5.68 -3.33
CA ASN A 68 0.57 -5.01 -4.53
C ASN A 68 -0.96 -4.78 -4.52
N ALA A 69 -1.73 -5.73 -3.97
CA ALA A 69 -3.19 -5.58 -3.88
C ALA A 69 -3.58 -4.47 -2.89
N VAL A 70 -2.88 -4.38 -1.75
CA VAL A 70 -3.06 -3.30 -0.78
C VAL A 70 -2.69 -1.95 -1.39
N LEU A 71 -1.54 -1.87 -2.08
CA LEU A 71 -1.12 -0.64 -2.76
C LEU A 71 -2.12 -0.19 -3.83
N LYS A 72 -2.70 -1.12 -4.61
CA LYS A 72 -3.76 -0.83 -5.60
C LYS A 72 -5.02 -0.27 -4.97
N GLN A 73 -5.46 -0.84 -3.84
CA GLN A 73 -6.60 -0.31 -3.09
C GLN A 73 -6.32 1.11 -2.62
N GLN A 74 -5.14 1.36 -2.06
CA GLN A 74 -4.76 2.70 -1.62
C GLN A 74 -4.66 3.69 -2.78
N ALA A 75 -4.18 3.28 -3.96
CA ALA A 75 -4.16 4.13 -5.15
C ALA A 75 -5.57 4.57 -5.55
N GLN A 76 -6.56 3.68 -5.50
CA GLN A 76 -7.96 3.99 -5.78
C GLN A 76 -8.52 4.98 -4.75
N LEU A 77 -8.23 4.78 -3.47
CA LEU A 77 -8.63 5.69 -2.39
C LEU A 77 -8.01 7.07 -2.55
N LEU A 78 -6.70 7.14 -2.82
CA LEU A 78 -5.98 8.39 -3.06
C LEU A 78 -6.55 9.15 -4.26
N GLN A 79 -6.88 8.46 -5.36
CA GLN A 79 -7.53 9.08 -6.52
C GLN A 79 -8.93 9.60 -6.18
N ALA A 80 -9.71 8.85 -5.39
CA ALA A 80 -11.04 9.28 -4.97
C ALA A 80 -11.00 10.47 -3.99
N ILE A 81 -9.95 10.57 -3.16
CA ILE A 81 -9.69 11.73 -2.29
C ILE A 81 -9.30 12.93 -3.15
N LEU A 82 -8.33 12.78 -4.06
CA LEU A 82 -7.92 13.85 -4.98
C LEU A 82 -9.08 14.38 -5.82
N ALA A 83 -9.93 13.48 -6.33
CA ALA A 83 -11.12 13.86 -7.08
C ALA A 83 -12.11 14.70 -6.26
N GLN A 84 -12.18 14.50 -4.93
CA GLN A 84 -13.01 15.28 -4.02
C GLN A 84 -12.34 16.55 -3.49
N LEU A 85 -11.09 16.81 -3.85
CA LEU A 85 -10.36 18.01 -3.47
C LEU A 85 -10.01 18.85 -4.72
N ASN A 86 -10.67 18.59 -5.85
CA ASN A 86 -10.26 19.10 -7.15
C ASN A 86 -10.66 20.58 -7.38
N SER A 87 -11.66 21.05 -6.64
CA SER A 87 -12.23 22.39 -6.81
C SER A 87 -12.13 23.23 -5.53
N PRO A 88 -12.10 24.57 -5.63
CA PRO A 88 -12.06 25.44 -4.45
C PRO A 88 -13.26 25.25 -3.50
N ALA A 89 -14.45 24.98 -4.05
CA ALA A 89 -15.65 24.74 -3.25
C ALA A 89 -15.50 23.47 -2.40
N GLU A 90 -15.09 22.35 -3.02
CA GLU A 90 -14.88 21.10 -2.30
C GLU A 90 -13.71 21.18 -1.29
N GLN A 91 -12.67 21.97 -1.61
CA GLN A 91 -11.58 22.21 -0.67
C GLN A 91 -12.04 22.99 0.58
N SER A 92 -12.98 23.92 0.41
CA SER A 92 -13.59 24.64 1.53
C SER A 92 -14.44 23.70 2.40
N ASP A 93 -15.28 22.87 1.78
CA ASP A 93 -16.09 21.85 2.49
C ASP A 93 -15.20 20.83 3.25
N ALA A 94 -14.07 20.44 2.65
CA ALA A 94 -13.11 19.56 3.30
C ALA A 94 -12.40 20.25 4.47
N ALA A 95 -12.08 21.54 4.35
CA ALA A 95 -11.45 22.32 5.42
C ALA A 95 -12.34 22.35 6.67
N GLU A 96 -13.65 22.52 6.49
CA GLU A 96 -14.62 22.44 7.58
C GLU A 96 -14.69 21.04 8.20
N GLN A 97 -14.78 19.99 7.36
CA GLN A 97 -14.84 18.60 7.82
C GLN A 97 -13.61 18.18 8.65
N PHE A 98 -12.41 18.56 8.19
CA PHE A 98 -11.15 18.25 8.87
C PHE A 98 -10.80 19.26 9.97
N LYS A 99 -11.56 20.36 10.12
CA LYS A 99 -11.31 21.46 11.05
C LYS A 99 -9.92 22.10 10.86
N VAL A 100 -9.57 22.35 9.60
CA VAL A 100 -8.30 22.98 9.19
C VAL A 100 -8.55 24.20 8.30
N THR A 101 -7.48 24.91 7.93
CA THR A 101 -7.57 26.02 6.98
C THR A 101 -7.62 25.51 5.54
N GLU A 102 -8.23 26.27 4.63
CA GLU A 102 -8.21 25.96 3.18
C GLU A 102 -6.77 25.85 2.64
N GLY A 103 -5.85 26.67 3.17
CA GLY A 103 -4.43 26.58 2.84
C GLY A 103 -3.77 25.26 3.28
N ALA A 104 -4.27 24.61 4.33
CA ALA A 104 -3.84 23.26 4.70
C ALA A 104 -4.37 22.23 3.69
N ILE A 105 -5.63 22.33 3.28
CA ILE A 105 -6.22 21.45 2.25
C ILE A 105 -5.50 21.58 0.90
N ARG A 106 -5.17 22.80 0.48
CA ARG A 106 -4.41 23.00 -0.77
C ARG A 106 -3.04 22.34 -0.73
N ARG A 107 -2.33 22.45 0.40
CA ARG A 107 -1.02 21.78 0.58
C ARG A 107 -1.18 20.26 0.59
N MET A 108 -2.18 19.75 1.31
CA MET A 108 -2.51 18.33 1.33
C MET A 108 -2.80 17.81 -0.08
N TYR A 109 -3.60 18.53 -0.88
CA TYR A 109 -3.90 18.17 -2.26
C TYR A 109 -2.64 18.03 -3.13
N GLU A 110 -1.71 18.98 -3.04
CA GLU A 110 -0.44 18.90 -3.79
C GLU A 110 0.44 17.75 -3.29
N SER A 111 0.53 17.52 -1.98
CA SER A 111 1.25 16.37 -1.40
C SER A 111 0.68 15.03 -1.89
N LEU A 112 -0.65 14.91 -1.94
CA LEU A 112 -1.34 13.69 -2.37
C LEU A 112 -1.01 13.30 -3.82
N LYS A 113 -0.75 14.27 -4.71
CA LYS A 113 -0.29 13.96 -6.08
C LYS A 113 1.06 13.24 -6.07
N GLY A 114 2.00 13.71 -5.25
CA GLY A 114 3.31 13.06 -5.09
C GLY A 114 3.19 11.67 -4.49
N ILE A 115 2.32 11.51 -3.50
CA ILE A 115 2.06 10.21 -2.84
C ILE A 115 1.46 9.19 -3.81
N VAL A 116 0.59 9.62 -4.74
CA VAL A 116 0.07 8.75 -5.80
C VAL A 116 1.18 8.25 -6.72
N GLU A 117 2.15 9.09 -7.09
CA GLU A 117 3.28 8.65 -7.89
C GLU A 117 4.20 7.68 -7.12
N LEU A 118 4.46 7.94 -5.84
CA LEU A 118 5.21 7.02 -4.97
C LEU A 118 4.53 5.65 -4.90
N ASN A 119 3.22 5.63 -4.67
CA ASN A 119 2.43 4.39 -4.67
C ASN A 119 2.54 3.63 -6.00
N ARG A 120 2.50 4.33 -7.15
CA ARG A 120 2.66 3.70 -8.47
C ARG A 120 4.04 3.09 -8.67
N THR A 121 5.09 3.70 -8.14
CA THR A 121 6.45 3.13 -8.17
C THR A 121 6.50 1.84 -7.35
N LEU A 122 6.03 1.90 -6.10
CA LEU A 122 5.98 0.74 -5.21
C LEU A 122 5.16 -0.43 -5.77
N GLN A 123 4.06 -0.16 -6.48
CA GLN A 123 3.27 -1.20 -7.14
C GLN A 123 4.05 -1.99 -8.21
N LYS A 124 5.05 -1.39 -8.85
CA LYS A 124 5.88 -2.06 -9.87
C LYS A 124 6.96 -2.93 -9.23
N GLU A 125 7.44 -2.52 -8.06
CA GLU A 125 8.53 -3.17 -7.33
C GLU A 125 8.02 -4.29 -6.40
N SER A 126 6.78 -4.16 -5.92
CA SER A 126 6.18 -5.10 -4.97
C SER A 126 5.60 -6.34 -5.66
N ASN A 127 6.30 -7.46 -5.56
CA ASN A 127 5.79 -8.81 -5.88
C ASN A 127 5.67 -9.71 -4.64
N ILE A 128 5.74 -9.13 -3.43
CA ILE A 128 5.73 -9.86 -2.16
C ILE A 128 4.30 -10.10 -1.65
N SER A 129 4.07 -11.29 -1.13
CA SER A 129 2.89 -11.66 -0.36
C SER A 129 3.28 -11.95 1.08
N VAL A 130 2.48 -11.48 2.04
CA VAL A 130 2.74 -11.64 3.47
C VAL A 130 1.57 -12.40 4.09
N ASP A 131 1.86 -13.50 4.80
CA ASP A 131 0.86 -14.27 5.53
C ASP A 131 0.74 -13.79 6.98
N LEU A 132 -0.46 -13.37 7.36
CA LEU A 132 -0.79 -13.02 8.75
C LEU A 132 -1.39 -14.17 9.55
N ALA A 133 -1.80 -15.27 8.91
CA ALA A 133 -2.43 -16.41 9.57
C ALA A 133 -1.42 -17.30 10.30
N THR A 134 -0.21 -17.41 9.76
CA THR A 134 0.86 -18.20 10.37
C THR A 134 1.85 -17.29 11.09
N LYS A 135 2.40 -17.77 12.21
CA LYS A 135 3.63 -17.20 12.79
C LYS A 135 4.89 -17.73 12.08
N THR A 136 4.73 -18.36 10.91
CA THR A 136 5.75 -19.22 10.28
C THR A 136 5.58 -19.16 8.75
N PRO A 137 6.64 -18.87 7.99
CA PRO A 137 6.54 -18.29 6.65
C PRO A 137 5.90 -19.20 5.60
N LEU A 138 5.11 -18.58 4.71
CA LEU A 138 4.88 -19.09 3.37
C LEU A 138 5.88 -18.42 2.43
N HIS A 139 7.06 -19.02 2.24
CA HIS A 139 7.73 -18.86 0.96
C HIS A 139 6.80 -19.45 -0.09
N GLU A 140 6.34 -18.63 -1.05
CA GLU A 140 5.87 -19.20 -2.31
C GLU A 140 7.01 -20.06 -2.84
N LYS A 141 6.84 -21.38 -2.79
CA LYS A 141 7.68 -22.27 -3.59
C LYS A 141 7.52 -21.77 -5.01
N GLU A 142 8.61 -21.29 -5.61
CA GLU A 142 8.69 -21.17 -7.05
C GLU A 142 8.17 -22.48 -7.61
N ASN A 143 7.05 -22.42 -8.33
CA ASN A 143 6.66 -23.50 -9.21
C ASN A 143 7.76 -23.57 -10.26
N THR A 144 8.82 -24.30 -9.94
CA THR A 144 9.80 -24.84 -10.88
C THR A 144 8.99 -25.73 -11.80
N THR A 145 8.42 -25.08 -12.81
CA THR A 145 7.91 -25.75 -13.97
C THR A 145 9.14 -26.34 -14.60
N GLU A 146 9.45 -27.60 -14.28
CA GLU A 146 10.52 -28.36 -14.91
C GLU A 146 10.29 -28.27 -16.42
N LYS A 147 10.99 -27.35 -17.08
CA LYS A 147 11.04 -27.31 -18.53
C LYS A 147 11.67 -28.64 -18.93
N ALA A 148 10.83 -29.56 -19.40
CA ALA A 148 11.29 -30.80 -20.00
C ALA A 148 12.33 -30.45 -21.07
N GLY A 149 13.60 -30.71 -20.74
CA GLY A 149 14.73 -30.26 -21.53
C GLY A 149 14.60 -30.70 -22.98
N PHE A 150 14.96 -29.80 -23.89
CA PHE A 150 14.99 -29.97 -25.34
C PHE A 150 15.60 -31.33 -25.78
N PHE A 151 16.57 -31.84 -25.03
CA PHE A 151 17.22 -33.14 -25.27
C PHE A 151 16.31 -34.37 -25.03
N LYS A 152 15.33 -34.31 -24.12
CA LYS A 152 14.34 -35.39 -23.94
C LYS A 152 13.35 -35.48 -25.11
N ARG A 153 13.25 -34.44 -25.95
CA ARG A 153 12.44 -34.45 -27.19
C ARG A 153 13.21 -35.03 -28.38
N LEU A 154 14.54 -34.96 -28.40
CA LEU A 154 15.37 -35.38 -29.54
C LEU A 154 15.79 -36.86 -29.50
N PHE A 155 15.82 -37.51 -28.33
CA PHE A 155 16.36 -38.87 -28.18
C PHE A 155 15.38 -39.87 -27.54
N LYS A 156 14.08 -39.76 -27.83
CA LYS A 156 13.13 -40.82 -27.44
C LYS A 156 13.42 -42.10 -28.23
N ARG A 157 14.04 -43.07 -27.57
CA ARG A 157 13.74 -44.49 -27.81
C ARG A 157 12.50 -44.87 -27.02
#